data_AF-A0A1N7QII1-F1
#
_entry.id   AF-A0A1N7QII1-F1
#
_cell.length_a   1.000
_cell.length_b   1.000
_cell.length_c   1.000
_cell.angle_alpha   90.00
_cell.angle_beta   90.00
_cell.angle_gamma   90.00
#
_symmetry.space_group_name_H-M   'P 1'
#
loop_
_entity.id
_entity.type
_entity.pdbx_description
1 polymer ?
#
loop_
_entity_poly.entity_id
_entity_poly.type
_entity_poly.pdbx_seq_one_letter_code
_entity_poly.pdbx_strand_id
1 'polypeptide(L)'
;MTAPRLKPVPNDLPEYPVARGVRLDGHSFVKWQHLRWLSSRSFRLCSWEVQGMARALFDLSQLESPVGTLPDDDAELAQMLRVDARRMAELRRMEFGPLRNWCPCLSDGEVRLMHPVVLAQVQDAIERREIHELSKEDKATYQRLKRLREALRGMGLSEHVLADDRLIGRMDDWLKQGCKGNRRATHYEAALMHAVAQGWCEGPMRGR
;
A
#
# COMPACT_ATOMS: atom_id res chain seq x y z
N MET A 1 -45.71 -0.96 -4.74
CA MET A 1 -44.30 -0.53 -4.78
C MET A 1 -44.05 0.31 -3.55
N THR A 2 -43.41 -0.26 -2.53
CA THR A 2 -43.19 0.40 -1.23
C THR A 2 -41.93 1.25 -1.34
N ALA A 3 -42.05 2.57 -1.16
CA ALA A 3 -40.93 3.49 -1.19
C ALA A 3 -39.85 3.10 -0.16
N PRO A 4 -38.55 3.27 -0.47
CA PRO A 4 -37.49 2.98 0.47
C PRO A 4 -37.62 3.93 1.67
N ARG A 5 -37.80 3.35 2.86
CA ARG A 5 -37.81 4.10 4.13
C ARG A 5 -36.38 4.53 4.42
N LEU A 6 -36.06 5.78 4.17
CA LEU A 6 -34.85 6.44 4.68
C LEU A 6 -34.88 6.31 6.21
N LYS A 7 -33.93 5.56 6.78
CA LYS A 7 -33.70 5.55 8.23
C LYS A 7 -32.78 6.73 8.55
N PRO A 8 -33.07 7.54 9.59
CA PRO A 8 -32.13 8.54 10.06
C PRO A 8 -30.84 7.86 10.52
N VAL A 9 -29.71 8.31 10.00
CA VAL A 9 -28.37 7.84 10.39
C VAL A 9 -28.09 8.34 11.82
N PRO A 10 -27.63 7.48 12.74
CA PRO A 10 -27.15 7.94 14.05
C PRO A 10 -26.03 8.96 13.85
N ASN A 11 -26.15 10.13 14.47
CA ASN A 11 -25.33 11.31 14.17
C ASN A 11 -23.84 11.21 14.56
N ASP A 12 -23.39 10.07 15.11
CA ASP A 12 -22.05 9.88 15.70
C ASP A 12 -21.38 8.55 15.28
N LEU A 13 -21.56 8.11 14.02
CA LEU A 13 -20.76 6.97 13.54
C LEU A 13 -19.29 7.39 13.37
N PRO A 14 -18.32 6.52 13.73
CA PRO A 14 -16.91 6.82 13.52
C PRO A 14 -16.61 6.90 12.02
N GLU A 15 -15.85 7.91 11.60
CA GLU A 15 -15.35 8.01 10.24
C GLU A 15 -14.31 6.92 9.98
N TYR A 16 -14.43 6.23 8.85
CA TYR A 16 -13.48 5.23 8.42
C TYR A 16 -12.19 5.92 7.94
N PRO A 17 -11.01 5.59 8.51
CA PRO A 17 -9.81 6.40 8.30
C PRO A 17 -9.12 6.14 6.94
N VAL A 18 -9.58 5.17 6.16
CA VAL A 18 -9.00 4.82 4.86
C VAL A 18 -9.91 5.36 3.76
N ALA A 19 -9.37 6.24 2.93
CA ALA A 19 -10.12 6.82 1.81
C ALA A 19 -10.52 5.74 0.78
N ARG A 20 -11.70 5.90 0.18
CA ARG A 20 -12.29 4.94 -0.77
C ARG A 20 -11.43 4.63 -2.00
N GLY A 21 -10.65 5.62 -2.46
CA GLY A 21 -9.72 5.46 -3.58
C GLY A 21 -8.47 4.63 -3.26
N VAL A 22 -8.21 4.33 -1.98
CA VAL A 22 -7.07 3.48 -1.59
C VAL A 22 -7.39 2.04 -1.94
N ARG A 23 -6.57 1.46 -2.82
CA ARG A 23 -6.63 0.04 -3.17
C ARG A 23 -5.36 -0.68 -2.77
N LEU A 24 -5.49 -1.97 -2.45
CA LEU A 24 -4.37 -2.86 -2.13
C LEU A 24 -4.00 -3.80 -3.30
N ASP A 25 -4.31 -3.42 -4.54
CA ASP A 25 -4.25 -4.25 -5.75
C ASP A 25 -2.87 -4.90 -6.05
N GLY A 26 -1.79 -4.40 -5.43
CA GLY A 26 -0.44 -5.00 -5.51
C GLY A 26 -0.16 -6.13 -4.50
N HIS A 27 -1.08 -6.40 -3.57
CA HIS A 27 -0.94 -7.45 -2.57
C HIS A 27 -1.58 -8.74 -3.08
N SER A 28 -0.75 -9.71 -3.47
CA SER A 28 -1.21 -11.06 -3.83
C SER A 28 -1.61 -11.91 -2.61
N PHE A 29 -1.35 -11.42 -1.40
CA PHE A 29 -1.61 -12.10 -0.14
C PHE A 29 -2.22 -11.15 0.88
N VAL A 30 -3.16 -11.67 1.67
CA VAL A 30 -3.69 -10.99 2.86
C VAL A 30 -2.91 -11.48 4.06
N LYS A 31 -2.34 -10.56 4.84
CA LYS A 31 -1.62 -10.91 6.08
C LYS A 31 -2.61 -11.48 7.10
N TRP A 32 -2.64 -12.80 7.26
CA TRP A 32 -3.52 -13.47 8.22
C TRP A 32 -2.91 -13.55 9.63
N GLN A 33 -3.61 -12.97 10.61
CA GLN A 33 -3.20 -12.98 12.02
C GLN A 33 -3.65 -14.29 12.72
N HIS A 34 -3.09 -15.43 12.27
CA HIS A 34 -3.51 -16.75 12.72
C HIS A 34 -3.44 -16.95 14.24
N LEU A 35 -2.40 -16.47 14.93
CA LEU A 35 -2.31 -16.57 16.39
C LEU A 35 -3.45 -15.82 17.09
N ARG A 36 -3.81 -14.63 16.58
CA ARG A 36 -4.95 -13.86 17.09
C ARG A 36 -6.28 -14.57 16.84
N TRP A 37 -6.43 -15.21 15.68
CA TRP A 37 -7.62 -16.00 15.35
C TRP A 37 -7.77 -17.20 16.28
N LEU A 38 -6.73 -18.05 16.37
CA LEU A 38 -6.74 -19.29 17.14
C LEU A 38 -6.91 -19.06 18.65
N SER A 39 -6.48 -17.91 19.18
CA SER A 39 -6.69 -17.52 20.58
C SER A 39 -8.04 -16.85 20.87
N SER A 40 -8.82 -16.51 19.82
CA SER A 40 -10.06 -15.76 19.97
C SER A 40 -11.20 -16.58 20.59
N ARG A 41 -12.19 -15.90 21.17
CA ARG A 41 -13.45 -16.54 21.59
C ARG A 41 -14.22 -17.10 20.39
N SER A 42 -14.19 -16.43 19.23
CA SER A 42 -14.86 -16.90 18.02
C SER A 42 -14.34 -18.27 17.58
N PHE A 43 -13.02 -18.48 17.56
CA PHE A 43 -12.46 -19.78 17.20
C PHE A 43 -12.88 -20.91 18.15
N ARG A 44 -13.03 -20.62 19.45
CA ARG A 44 -13.45 -21.61 20.45
C ARG A 44 -14.95 -21.91 20.44
N LEU A 45 -15.80 -20.94 20.08
CA LEU A 45 -17.24 -21.00 20.32
C LEU A 45 -18.11 -21.03 19.05
N CYS A 46 -17.59 -20.55 17.91
CA CYS A 46 -18.30 -20.62 16.64
C CYS A 46 -18.23 -22.03 16.05
N SER A 47 -19.31 -22.45 15.37
CA SER A 47 -19.27 -23.65 14.52
C SER A 47 -18.26 -23.48 13.37
N TRP A 48 -17.78 -24.58 12.80
CA TRP A 48 -16.88 -24.54 11.64
C TRP A 48 -17.46 -23.80 10.44
N GLU A 49 -18.78 -23.92 10.21
CA GLU A 49 -19.49 -23.16 9.18
C GLU A 49 -19.34 -21.65 9.42
N VAL A 50 -19.64 -21.18 10.63
CA VAL A 50 -19.53 -19.76 10.99
C VAL A 50 -18.08 -19.27 10.93
N GLN A 51 -17.13 -20.10 11.35
CA GLN A 51 -15.71 -19.78 11.23
C GLN A 51 -15.30 -19.61 9.76
N GLY A 52 -15.75 -20.49 8.88
CA GLY A 52 -15.54 -20.38 7.44
C GLY A 52 -16.14 -19.10 6.86
N MET A 53 -17.37 -18.75 7.25
CA MET A 53 -18.03 -17.52 6.84
C MET A 53 -17.32 -16.27 7.36
N ALA A 54 -16.91 -16.25 8.64
CA ALA A 54 -16.14 -15.14 9.22
C ALA A 54 -14.83 -14.93 8.47
N ARG A 55 -14.13 -16.03 8.14
CA ARG A 55 -12.90 -15.97 7.35
C ARG A 55 -13.16 -15.42 5.95
N ALA A 56 -14.22 -15.88 5.28
CA ALA A 56 -14.59 -15.39 3.96
C ALA A 56 -14.88 -13.88 3.98
N LEU A 57 -15.61 -13.37 4.98
CA LEU A 57 -15.85 -11.93 5.12
C LEU A 57 -14.57 -11.12 5.32
N PHE A 58 -13.61 -11.63 6.11
CA PHE A 58 -12.32 -10.95 6.30
C PHE A 58 -11.56 -10.83 4.97
N ASP A 59 -11.60 -11.89 4.15
CA ASP A 59 -10.95 -11.89 2.83
C ASP A 59 -11.69 -11.01 1.82
N LEU A 60 -13.02 -11.12 1.75
CA LEU A 60 -13.85 -10.34 0.83
C LEU A 60 -13.77 -8.84 1.11
N SER A 61 -13.68 -8.45 2.38
CA SER A 61 -13.52 -7.03 2.75
C SER A 61 -12.27 -6.38 2.14
N GLN A 62 -11.24 -7.16 1.77
CA GLN A 62 -10.04 -6.64 1.12
C GLN A 62 -10.27 -6.21 -0.33
N LEU A 63 -11.37 -6.66 -0.94
CA LEU A 63 -11.75 -6.34 -2.32
C LEU A 63 -12.74 -5.18 -2.40
N GLU A 64 -13.31 -4.79 -1.27
CA GLU A 64 -14.30 -3.72 -1.16
C GLU A 64 -13.67 -2.33 -1.28
N SER A 65 -14.52 -1.33 -1.49
CA SER A 65 -14.14 0.07 -1.56
C SER A 65 -15.07 0.89 -0.65
N PRO A 66 -14.59 1.36 0.52
CA PRO A 66 -13.22 1.33 1.00
C PRO A 66 -12.69 -0.07 1.37
N VAL A 67 -11.39 -0.27 1.16
CA VAL A 67 -10.72 -1.53 1.49
C VAL A 67 -10.80 -1.82 2.99
N GLY A 68 -11.09 -3.07 3.35
CA GLY A 68 -11.24 -3.52 4.73
C GLY A 68 -12.62 -3.28 5.34
N THR A 69 -13.61 -2.91 4.53
CA THR A 69 -15.00 -2.74 4.95
C THR A 69 -15.92 -3.78 4.32
N LEU A 70 -17.16 -3.88 4.81
CA LEU A 70 -18.25 -4.63 4.18
C LEU A 70 -19.46 -3.71 4.00
N PRO A 71 -20.40 -4.04 3.09
CA PRO A 71 -21.71 -3.39 3.05
C PRO A 71 -22.49 -3.65 4.34
N ASP A 72 -23.29 -2.67 4.77
CA ASP A 72 -24.27 -2.86 5.86
C ASP A 72 -25.67 -3.26 5.32
N ASP A 73 -25.73 -3.86 4.13
CA ASP A 73 -26.95 -4.39 3.53
C ASP A 73 -26.98 -5.92 3.62
N ASP A 74 -28.10 -6.48 4.11
CA ASP A 74 -28.25 -7.92 4.30
C ASP A 74 -28.37 -8.71 3.00
N ALA A 75 -28.90 -8.10 1.92
CA ALA A 75 -28.99 -8.79 0.65
C ALA A 75 -27.61 -8.91 -0.01
N GLU A 76 -26.78 -7.87 0.08
CA GLU A 76 -25.39 -7.91 -0.36
C GLU A 76 -24.57 -8.93 0.45
N LEU A 77 -24.66 -8.90 1.77
CA LEU A 77 -23.95 -9.86 2.63
C LEU A 77 -24.41 -11.31 2.38
N ALA A 78 -25.70 -11.53 2.13
CA ALA A 78 -26.24 -12.84 1.77
C ALA A 78 -25.62 -13.36 0.46
N GLN A 79 -25.46 -12.50 -0.55
CA GLN A 79 -24.78 -12.85 -1.80
C GLN A 79 -23.30 -13.15 -1.57
N MET A 80 -22.59 -12.32 -0.80
CA MET A 80 -21.18 -12.51 -0.44
C MET A 80 -20.94 -13.88 0.22
N LEU A 81 -21.82 -14.28 1.13
CA LEU A 81 -21.74 -15.56 1.86
C LEU A 81 -22.44 -16.72 1.15
N ARG A 82 -23.11 -16.47 0.02
CA ARG A 82 -23.87 -17.48 -0.74
C ARG A 82 -24.93 -18.19 0.09
N VAL A 83 -25.65 -17.41 0.89
CA VAL A 83 -26.79 -17.86 1.71
C VAL A 83 -28.05 -17.11 1.32
N ASP A 84 -29.22 -17.60 1.72
CA ASP A 84 -30.46 -16.87 1.54
C ASP A 84 -30.61 -15.71 2.56
N ALA A 85 -31.50 -14.77 2.26
CA ALA A 85 -31.71 -13.57 3.10
C ALA A 85 -32.20 -13.90 4.52
N ARG A 86 -32.99 -14.96 4.70
CA ARG A 86 -33.46 -15.39 6.02
C ARG A 86 -32.27 -15.89 6.85
N ARG A 87 -31.42 -16.73 6.25
CA ARG A 87 -30.19 -17.22 6.88
C ARG A 87 -29.24 -16.08 7.22
N MET A 88 -29.10 -15.08 6.36
CA MET A 88 -28.26 -13.91 6.66
C MET A 88 -28.79 -13.12 7.87
N ALA A 89 -30.10 -12.89 7.94
CA ALA A 89 -30.73 -12.22 9.08
C ALA A 89 -30.55 -13.00 10.40
N GLU A 90 -30.55 -14.33 10.36
CA GLU A 90 -30.19 -15.17 11.51
C GLU A 90 -28.72 -14.98 11.91
N LEU A 91 -27.80 -15.11 10.94
CA LEU A 91 -26.35 -14.98 11.15
C LEU A 91 -25.97 -13.62 11.76
N ARG A 92 -26.61 -12.52 11.33
CA ARG A 92 -26.37 -11.18 11.87
C ARG A 92 -26.74 -11.04 13.35
N ARG A 93 -27.76 -11.76 13.81
CA ARG A 93 -28.25 -11.70 15.20
C ARG A 93 -27.46 -12.59 16.16
N MET A 94 -26.64 -13.50 15.64
CA MET A 94 -25.85 -14.41 16.47
C MET A 94 -24.76 -13.66 17.23
N GLU A 95 -24.70 -13.84 18.55
CA GLU A 95 -23.58 -13.33 19.38
C GLU A 95 -22.22 -13.86 18.89
N PHE A 96 -22.20 -15.14 18.50
CA PHE A 96 -21.06 -15.83 17.89
C PHE A 96 -21.32 -16.10 16.40
N GLY A 97 -21.72 -15.06 15.67
CA GLY A 97 -21.91 -15.07 14.21
C GLY A 97 -20.69 -14.60 13.40
N PRO A 98 -20.76 -14.68 12.06
CA PRO A 98 -19.67 -14.26 11.17
C PRO A 98 -19.43 -12.75 11.20
N LEU A 99 -20.44 -11.96 11.56
CA LEU A 99 -20.36 -10.49 11.71
C LEU A 99 -19.92 -10.04 13.11
N ARG A 100 -19.43 -10.95 13.97
CA ARG A 100 -19.00 -10.58 15.33
C ARG A 100 -17.86 -9.56 15.29
N ASN A 101 -18.03 -8.47 16.05
CA ASN A 101 -17.16 -7.27 16.11
C ASN A 101 -17.07 -6.45 14.82
N TRP A 102 -17.90 -6.72 13.82
CA TRP A 102 -18.13 -5.74 12.75
C TRP A 102 -19.04 -4.66 13.31
N CYS A 103 -18.63 -3.40 13.18
CA CYS A 103 -19.37 -2.24 13.65
C CYS A 103 -19.59 -1.23 12.53
N PRO A 104 -20.70 -0.48 12.54
CA PRO A 104 -20.93 0.57 11.55
C PRO A 104 -19.89 1.67 11.63
N CYS A 105 -19.49 2.18 10.47
CA CYS A 105 -18.68 3.38 10.28
C CYS A 105 -19.25 4.21 9.13
N LEU A 106 -18.88 5.49 9.09
CA LEU A 106 -19.15 6.37 7.97
C LEU A 106 -17.94 6.40 7.04
N SER A 107 -18.17 6.35 5.73
CA SER A 107 -17.13 6.59 4.74
C SER A 107 -17.68 7.28 3.51
N ASP A 108 -17.23 8.51 3.28
CA ASP A 108 -17.68 9.36 2.17
C ASP A 108 -19.21 9.50 2.11
N GLY A 109 -19.87 9.58 3.27
CA GLY A 109 -21.33 9.71 3.37
C GLY A 109 -22.12 8.40 3.27
N GLU A 110 -21.45 7.24 3.14
CA GLU A 110 -22.07 5.92 3.13
C GLU A 110 -21.81 5.17 4.44
N VAL A 111 -22.81 4.45 4.96
CA VAL A 111 -22.63 3.56 6.11
C VAL A 111 -22.04 2.24 5.65
N ARG A 112 -20.91 1.85 6.24
CA ARG A 112 -20.20 0.60 5.99
C ARG A 112 -19.99 -0.14 7.31
N LEU A 113 -19.60 -1.41 7.23
CA LEU A 113 -19.16 -2.18 8.39
C LEU A 113 -17.63 -2.26 8.40
N MET A 114 -17.02 -1.87 9.52
CA MET A 114 -15.59 -2.05 9.77
C MET A 114 -15.36 -3.09 10.87
N HIS A 115 -14.22 -3.78 10.81
CA HIS A 115 -13.76 -4.65 11.87
C HIS A 115 -12.39 -4.16 12.38
N PRO A 116 -12.19 -3.91 13.69
CA PRO A 116 -10.96 -3.31 14.21
C PRO A 116 -9.68 -4.06 13.83
N VAL A 117 -9.74 -5.40 13.74
CA VAL A 117 -8.59 -6.22 13.33
C VAL A 117 -8.30 -6.07 11.84
N VAL A 118 -9.34 -6.00 11.02
CA VAL A 118 -9.21 -5.86 9.57
C VAL A 118 -8.66 -4.47 9.25
N LEU A 119 -9.20 -3.43 9.91
CA LEU A 119 -8.68 -2.07 9.79
C LEU A 119 -7.20 -1.99 10.14
N ALA A 120 -6.78 -2.57 11.28
CA ALA A 120 -5.37 -2.60 11.67
C ALA A 120 -4.48 -3.34 10.64
N GLN A 121 -4.98 -4.43 10.03
CA GLN A 121 -4.27 -5.14 8.97
C GLN A 121 -4.15 -4.29 7.69
N VAL A 122 -5.21 -3.57 7.31
CA VAL A 122 -5.21 -2.66 6.16
C VAL A 122 -4.23 -1.51 6.37
N GLN A 123 -4.22 -0.89 7.54
CA GLN A 123 -3.29 0.20 7.88
C GLN A 123 -1.82 -0.26 7.84
N ASP A 124 -1.51 -1.42 8.45
CA ASP A 124 -0.16 -2.03 8.38
C ASP A 124 0.25 -2.35 6.93
N ALA A 125 -0.69 -2.78 6.08
CA ALA A 125 -0.40 -3.04 4.67
C ALA A 125 -0.12 -1.74 3.88
N ILE A 126 -0.86 -0.66 4.16
CA ILE A 126 -0.63 0.66 3.55
C ILE A 126 0.74 1.22 3.97
N GLU A 127 1.04 1.21 5.27
CA GLU A 127 2.31 1.69 5.81
C GLU A 127 3.51 0.93 5.22
N ARG A 128 3.41 -0.41 5.12
CA ARG A 128 4.47 -1.23 4.50
C ARG A 128 4.67 -0.90 3.03
N ARG A 129 3.60 -0.64 2.28
CA ARG A 129 3.70 -0.24 0.87
C ARG A 129 4.44 1.08 0.75
N GLU A 130 4.12 2.06 1.60
CA GLU A 130 4.79 3.36 1.60
C GLU A 130 6.28 3.23 1.95
N ILE A 131 6.62 2.49 3.01
CA ILE A 131 8.02 2.20 3.38
C ILE A 131 8.76 1.49 2.22
N HIS A 132 8.10 0.54 1.56
CA HIS A 132 8.71 -0.20 0.46
C HIS A 132 8.99 0.68 -0.75
N GLU A 133 8.05 1.54 -1.16
CA GLU A 133 8.26 2.46 -2.27
C GLU A 133 9.37 3.48 -1.95
N LEU A 134 9.40 4.05 -0.74
CA LEU A 134 10.51 4.92 -0.30
C LEU A 134 11.87 4.20 -0.37
N SER A 135 11.95 2.98 0.18
CA SER A 135 13.19 2.20 0.15
C SER A 135 13.64 1.84 -1.26
N LYS A 136 12.68 1.57 -2.16
CA LYS A 136 12.93 1.25 -3.56
C LYS A 136 13.43 2.46 -4.33
N GLU A 137 12.88 3.65 -4.09
CA GLU A 137 13.37 4.91 -4.64
C GLU A 137 14.80 5.23 -4.18
N ASP A 138 15.08 5.06 -2.88
CA ASP A 138 16.42 5.23 -2.30
C ASP A 138 17.42 4.26 -2.91
N LYS A 139 17.05 2.97 -2.99
CA LYS A 139 17.89 1.94 -3.60
C LYS A 139 18.12 2.21 -5.09
N ALA A 140 17.10 2.64 -5.82
CA ALA A 140 17.23 3.01 -7.23
C ALA A 140 18.20 4.18 -7.41
N THR A 141 18.13 5.19 -6.54
CA THR A 141 19.05 6.33 -6.51
C THR A 141 20.46 5.91 -6.17
N TYR A 142 20.65 5.15 -5.09
CA TYR A 142 21.96 4.62 -4.71
C TYR A 142 22.62 3.82 -5.85
N GLN A 143 21.90 2.88 -6.47
CA GLN A 143 22.43 2.08 -7.57
C GLN A 143 22.76 2.93 -8.81
N ARG A 144 21.97 3.97 -9.08
CA ARG A 144 22.21 4.89 -10.20
C ARG A 144 23.46 5.74 -9.98
N LEU A 145 23.64 6.32 -8.79
CA LEU A 145 24.85 7.07 -8.43
C LEU A 145 26.09 6.17 -8.38
N LYS A 146 25.96 4.95 -7.88
CA LYS A 146 27.03 3.94 -7.89
C LYS A 146 27.51 3.65 -9.31
N ARG A 147 26.59 3.37 -10.25
CA ARG A 147 26.94 3.14 -11.66
C ARG A 147 27.59 4.35 -12.33
N LEU A 148 27.13 5.57 -12.00
CA LEU A 148 27.75 6.80 -12.48
C LEU A 148 29.21 6.89 -12.01
N ARG A 149 29.46 6.66 -10.71
CA ARG A 149 30.82 6.65 -10.16
C ARG A 149 31.72 5.59 -10.80
N GLU A 150 31.21 4.37 -10.98
CA GLU A 150 31.95 3.29 -11.63
C GLU A 150 32.32 3.65 -13.08
N ALA A 151 31.40 4.25 -13.83
CA ALA A 151 31.65 4.71 -15.19
C ALA A 151 32.71 5.83 -15.24
N LEU A 152 32.59 6.83 -14.36
CA LEU A 152 33.55 7.94 -14.27
C LEU A 152 34.94 7.47 -13.81
N ARG A 153 35.01 6.52 -12.88
CA ARG A 153 36.26 5.84 -12.52
C ARG A 153 36.90 5.16 -13.71
N GLY A 154 36.11 4.44 -14.52
CA GLY A 154 36.58 3.81 -15.76
C GLY A 154 37.12 4.81 -16.80
N MET A 155 36.69 6.08 -16.74
CA MET A 155 37.20 7.17 -17.59
C MET A 155 38.46 7.86 -17.03
N GLY A 156 38.96 7.42 -15.87
CA GLY A 156 40.18 7.92 -15.26
C GLY A 156 40.00 9.15 -14.35
N LEU A 157 38.78 9.39 -13.84
CA LEU A 157 38.57 10.44 -12.85
C LEU A 157 39.22 10.07 -11.50
N SER A 158 39.77 11.08 -10.82
CA SER A 158 40.41 10.89 -9.50
C SER A 158 39.38 10.54 -8.41
N GLU A 159 39.78 9.76 -7.41
CA GLU A 159 38.89 9.39 -6.28
C GLU A 159 38.38 10.63 -5.50
N HIS A 160 39.15 11.72 -5.46
CA HIS A 160 38.71 12.99 -4.88
C HIS A 160 37.46 13.53 -5.59
N VAL A 161 37.44 13.50 -6.92
CA VAL A 161 36.30 13.95 -7.72
C VAL A 161 35.10 12.99 -7.58
N LEU A 162 35.36 11.68 -7.47
CA LEU A 162 34.31 10.68 -7.29
C LEU A 162 33.65 10.72 -5.90
N ALA A 163 34.38 11.19 -4.89
CA ALA A 163 33.91 11.38 -3.52
C ALA A 163 33.03 12.64 -3.34
N ASP A 164 33.02 13.56 -4.31
CA ASP A 164 32.17 14.74 -4.26
C ASP A 164 30.71 14.39 -4.59
N ASP A 165 29.91 14.13 -3.54
CA ASP A 165 28.48 13.85 -3.65
C ASP A 165 27.70 14.98 -4.35
N ARG A 166 28.13 16.25 -4.23
CA ARG A 166 27.43 17.38 -4.86
C ARG A 166 27.65 17.37 -6.36
N LEU A 167 28.87 17.14 -6.81
CA LEU A 167 29.18 17.02 -8.24
C LEU A 167 28.45 15.82 -8.86
N ILE A 168 28.58 14.64 -8.23
CA ILE A 168 27.94 13.42 -8.70
C ILE A 168 26.41 13.56 -8.75
N GLY A 169 25.81 14.23 -7.76
CA GLY A 169 24.38 14.56 -7.74
C GLY A 169 23.95 15.45 -8.90
N ARG A 170 24.67 16.56 -9.15
CA ARG A 170 24.38 17.46 -10.28
C ARG A 170 24.47 16.76 -11.64
N MET A 171 25.50 15.92 -11.82
CA MET A 171 25.67 15.12 -13.04
C MET A 171 24.52 14.10 -13.20
N ASP A 172 24.10 13.45 -12.12
CA ASP A 172 22.97 12.52 -12.16
C ASP A 172 21.65 13.22 -12.53
N ASP A 173 21.39 14.41 -11.97
CA ASP A 173 20.19 15.18 -12.25
C ASP A 173 20.16 15.70 -13.69
N TRP A 174 21.30 16.18 -14.20
CA TRP A 174 21.45 16.53 -15.62
C TRP A 174 21.15 15.32 -16.53
N LEU A 175 21.69 14.15 -16.18
CA LEU A 175 21.43 12.91 -16.90
C LEU A 175 19.96 12.48 -16.84
N LYS A 176 19.25 12.69 -15.72
CA LYS A 176 17.80 12.39 -15.62
C LYS A 176 16.98 13.27 -16.57
N GLN A 177 17.36 14.53 -16.73
CA GLN A 177 16.64 15.49 -17.57
C GLN A 177 16.91 15.23 -19.07
N GLY A 178 18.15 14.88 -19.43
CA GLY A 178 18.57 14.73 -20.83
C GLY A 178 18.47 13.32 -21.42
N CYS A 179 18.54 12.26 -20.61
CA CYS A 179 18.60 10.88 -21.10
C CYS A 179 17.28 10.14 -20.89
N LYS A 180 16.54 9.89 -21.98
CA LYS A 180 15.37 8.99 -21.98
C LYS A 180 15.84 7.55 -22.18
N GLY A 181 15.62 6.68 -21.19
CA GLY A 181 15.96 5.25 -21.25
C GLY A 181 17.32 4.88 -20.64
N ASN A 182 17.96 3.84 -21.18
CA ASN A 182 19.17 3.26 -20.60
C ASN A 182 20.41 4.13 -20.85
N ARG A 183 21.09 4.52 -19.77
CA ARG A 183 22.35 5.26 -19.82
C ARG A 183 23.49 4.37 -20.32
N ARG A 184 24.22 4.87 -21.31
CA ARG A 184 25.43 4.24 -21.90
C ARG A 184 26.66 5.09 -21.61
N ALA A 185 27.86 4.55 -21.87
CA ALA A 185 29.14 5.25 -21.70
C ALA A 185 29.14 6.68 -22.28
N THR A 186 28.62 6.85 -23.50
CA THR A 186 28.49 8.14 -24.19
C THR A 186 27.70 9.19 -23.42
N HIS A 187 26.71 8.79 -22.62
CA HIS A 187 25.92 9.71 -21.81
C HIS A 187 26.73 10.20 -20.61
N TYR A 188 27.52 9.31 -20.00
CA TYR A 188 28.40 9.68 -18.89
C TYR A 188 29.53 10.60 -19.35
N GLU A 189 30.07 10.39 -20.56
CA GLU A 189 31.01 11.31 -21.19
C GLU A 189 30.38 12.69 -21.44
N ALA A 190 29.15 12.73 -21.97
CA ALA A 190 28.44 13.98 -22.19
C ALA A 190 28.17 14.74 -20.88
N ALA A 191 27.81 14.02 -19.81
CA ALA A 191 27.64 14.61 -18.48
C ALA A 191 28.95 15.19 -17.94
N LEU A 192 30.07 14.49 -18.15
CA LEU A 192 31.39 14.96 -17.75
C LEU A 192 31.78 16.23 -18.51
N MET A 193 31.59 16.24 -19.84
CA MET A 193 31.86 17.42 -20.67
C MET A 193 30.99 18.62 -20.26
N HIS A 194 29.73 18.36 -19.93
CA HIS A 194 28.83 19.40 -19.43
C HIS A 194 29.29 19.94 -18.07
N ALA A 195 29.68 19.06 -17.14
CA ALA A 195 30.20 19.47 -15.83
C ALA A 195 31.44 20.36 -15.95
N VAL A 196 32.34 20.06 -16.88
CA VAL A 196 33.52 20.91 -17.17
C VAL A 196 33.10 22.26 -17.74
N ALA A 197 32.21 22.27 -18.73
CA ALA A 197 31.75 23.51 -19.37
C ALA A 197 31.03 24.46 -18.39
N GLN A 198 30.36 23.90 -17.39
CA GLN A 198 29.68 24.66 -16.33
C GLN A 198 30.56 24.98 -15.11
N GLY A 199 31.84 24.57 -15.14
CA GLY A 199 32.76 24.81 -14.03
C GLY A 199 32.37 24.10 -12.73
N TRP A 200 31.71 22.94 -12.81
CA TRP A 200 31.28 22.20 -11.60
C TRP A 200 32.43 21.50 -10.87
N CYS A 201 33.59 21.34 -11.52
CA CYS A 201 34.72 20.61 -10.97
C CYS A 201 35.75 21.56 -10.36
N GLU A 202 35.84 21.57 -9.03
CA GLU A 202 36.89 22.27 -8.29
C GLU A 202 38.08 21.32 -8.05
N GLY A 203 39.05 21.28 -8.99
CA GLY A 203 40.29 20.50 -8.84
C GLY A 203 40.72 19.68 -10.07
N PRO A 204 41.89 19.02 -10.02
CA PRO A 204 42.40 18.23 -11.14
C PRO A 204 41.53 16.98 -11.38
N MET A 205 40.88 16.95 -12.55
CA MET A 205 39.95 15.91 -12.96
C MET A 205 40.59 14.53 -13.15
N ARG A 206 41.88 14.47 -13.49
CA ARG A 206 42.63 13.22 -13.69
C ARG A 206 43.68 13.06 -12.60
N GLY A 207 43.72 11.88 -11.99
CA GLY A 207 44.81 11.50 -11.09
C GLY A 207 46.10 11.28 -11.89
N ARG A 208 47.25 11.66 -11.32
CA ARG A 208 48.55 11.13 -11.77
C ARG A 208 48.67 9.66 -11.42
#